data_AF-A0A0B7INN6-F1
#
_entry.id   AF-A0A0B7INN6-F1
#
_cell.length_a   1.000
_cell.length_b   1.000
_cell.length_c   1.000
_cell.angle_alpha   90.00
_cell.angle_beta   90.00
_cell.angle_gamma   90.00
#
_symmetry.space_group_name_H-M   'P 1'
#
loop_
_entity.id
_entity.type
_entity.pdbx_description
1 polymer ?
#
loop_
_entity_poly.entity_id
_entity_poly.type
_entity_poly.pdbx_seq_one_letter_code
_entity_poly.pdbx_strand_id
1 'polypeptide(L)'
;MMKYTRLTKQQLEALHHDFARFLAAQQITVEEWQQIKEQKPEVAEQELDIFSDLVWERSLQKVKFLEKIESQSIFCFEVEQTQIQMLSVRVINPRG
;
A
#
# COMPACT_ATOMS: atom_id res chain seq x y z
N MET A 1 -7.86 -8.58 -11.16
CA MET A 1 -8.79 -8.04 -10.14
C MET A 1 -7.91 -7.54 -9.01
N MET A 2 -8.00 -6.26 -8.64
CA MET A 2 -7.21 -5.67 -7.56
C MET A 2 -7.48 -6.39 -6.24
N LYS A 3 -6.43 -6.69 -5.47
CA LYS A 3 -6.57 -7.28 -4.13
C LYS A 3 -6.61 -6.22 -3.03
N TYR A 4 -5.90 -5.11 -3.23
CA TYR A 4 -5.81 -3.98 -2.31
C TYR A 4 -6.11 -2.66 -3.03
N THR A 5 -6.28 -1.59 -2.25
CA THR A 5 -6.47 -0.25 -2.80
C THR A 5 -5.20 0.24 -3.50
N ARG A 6 -5.34 0.83 -4.69
CA ARG A 6 -4.22 1.46 -5.39
C ARG A 6 -3.56 2.52 -4.51
N LEU A 7 -2.23 2.55 -4.55
CA LEU A 7 -1.44 3.59 -3.89
C LEU A 7 -1.84 4.99 -4.40
N THR A 8 -1.80 5.97 -3.51
CA THR A 8 -2.03 7.37 -3.90
C THR A 8 -0.89 7.87 -4.78
N LYS A 9 -1.14 8.95 -5.53
CA LYS A 9 -0.12 9.58 -6.39
C LYS A 9 1.19 9.88 -5.63
N GLN A 10 1.08 10.44 -4.43
CA GLN A 10 2.24 10.76 -3.60
C GLN A 10 3.02 9.51 -3.16
N GLN A 11 2.33 8.40 -2.88
CA GLN A 11 2.97 7.13 -2.53
C GLN A 11 3.68 6.52 -3.75
N LEU A 12 3.07 6.57 -4.93
CA LEU A 12 3.69 6.11 -6.18
C LEU A 12 4.92 6.95 -6.54
N GLU A 13 4.85 8.27 -6.37
CA GLU A 13 5.99 9.18 -6.56
C GLU A 13 7.14 8.87 -5.59
N ALA A 14 6.83 8.60 -4.31
CA ALA A 14 7.83 8.18 -3.33
C ALA A 14 8.49 6.83 -3.70
N LEU A 15 7.77 5.97 -4.41
CA LEU A 15 8.20 4.63 -4.82
C LEU A 15 8.61 4.52 -6.30
N HIS A 16 8.85 5.65 -6.99
CA HIS A 16 9.14 5.65 -8.43
C HIS A 16 10.35 4.77 -8.80
N HIS A 17 11.36 4.69 -7.94
CA HIS A 17 12.54 3.84 -8.17
C HIS A 17 12.21 2.34 -8.06
N ASP A 18 11.37 1.96 -7.09
CA ASP A 18 10.88 0.59 -6.97
C ASP A 18 9.95 0.22 -8.12
N PHE A 19 9.15 1.18 -8.59
CA PHE A 19 8.29 1.01 -9.75
C PHE A 19 9.11 0.81 -11.04
N ALA A 20 10.17 1.59 -11.25
CA ALA A 20 11.08 1.39 -12.38
C ALA A 20 11.72 -0.01 -12.35
N ARG A 21 12.13 -0.49 -11.18
CA ARG A 21 12.65 -1.84 -11.01
C ARG A 21 11.60 -2.92 -11.26
N PHE A 22 10.35 -2.67 -10.87
CA PHE A 22 9.21 -3.55 -11.14
C PHE A 22 8.97 -3.69 -12.66
N LEU A 23 8.94 -2.59 -13.40
CA LEU A 23 8.83 -2.60 -14.86
C LEU A 23 10.03 -3.33 -15.52
N ALA A 24 11.25 -3.04 -15.07
CA ALA A 24 12.45 -3.70 -15.57
C ALA A 24 12.45 -5.23 -15.32
N ALA A 25 11.91 -5.70 -14.20
CA ALA A 25 11.76 -7.13 -13.92
C ALA A 25 10.79 -7.82 -14.89
N GLN A 26 9.86 -7.07 -15.47
CA GLN A 26 8.96 -7.51 -16.54
C GLN A 26 9.53 -7.25 -17.94
N GLN A 27 10.80 -6.83 -18.03
CA GLN A 27 11.48 -6.45 -19.27
C GLN A 27 10.82 -5.27 -20.00
N ILE A 28 10.11 -4.40 -19.27
CA ILE A 28 9.49 -3.19 -19.81
C ILE A 28 10.49 -2.03 -19.68
N THR A 29 10.90 -1.50 -20.83
CA THR A 29 11.77 -0.31 -20.93
C THR A 29 11.01 0.99 -20.68
N VAL A 30 11.73 2.10 -20.52
CA VAL A 30 11.11 3.42 -20.37
C VAL A 30 10.33 3.80 -21.63
N GLU A 31 10.88 3.51 -22.80
CA GLU A 31 10.28 3.79 -24.10
C GLU A 31 8.97 3.02 -24.28
N GLU A 32 8.96 1.71 -23.98
CA GLU A 32 7.77 0.88 -24.01
C GLU A 32 6.73 1.35 -23.00
N TRP A 33 7.15 1.75 -21.80
CA TRP A 33 6.24 2.31 -20.80
C TRP A 33 5.58 3.61 -21.28
N GLN A 34 6.31 4.50 -21.95
CA GLN A 34 5.71 5.69 -22.56
C GLN A 34 4.68 5.31 -23.62
N GLN A 35 5.01 4.36 -24.50
CA GLN A 35 4.08 3.86 -25.51
C GLN A 35 2.83 3.22 -24.90
N ILE A 36 2.97 2.44 -23.83
CA ILE A 36 1.84 1.82 -23.11
C ILE A 36 0.92 2.91 -22.56
N LYS A 37 1.45 3.96 -21.93
CA LYS A 37 0.61 5.06 -21.41
C LYS A 37 -0.16 5.80 -22.49
N GLU A 38 0.43 5.96 -23.68
CA GLU A 38 -0.20 6.67 -24.79
C GLU A 38 -1.22 5.80 -25.55
N GLN A 39 -0.86 4.54 -25.83
CA GLN A 39 -1.63 3.67 -26.72
C GLN A 39 -2.58 2.74 -25.98
N LYS A 40 -2.26 2.38 -24.73
CA LYS A 40 -2.96 1.40 -23.90
C LYS A 40 -3.06 1.86 -22.44
N PRO A 41 -3.72 3.01 -22.17
CA PRO A 41 -3.81 3.56 -20.82
C PRO A 41 -4.43 2.56 -19.83
N GLU A 42 -5.35 1.69 -20.27
CA GLU A 42 -5.92 0.63 -19.44
C GLU A 42 -4.87 -0.38 -18.94
N VAL A 43 -3.83 -0.64 -19.72
CA VAL A 43 -2.71 -1.52 -19.32
C VAL A 43 -1.82 -0.78 -18.33
N ALA A 44 -1.56 0.52 -18.55
CA ALA A 44 -0.80 1.32 -17.58
C ALA A 44 -1.48 1.33 -16.20
N GLU A 45 -2.81 1.48 -16.18
CA GLU A 45 -3.61 1.43 -14.97
C GLU A 45 -3.51 0.06 -14.27
N GLN A 46 -3.52 -1.03 -15.03
CA GLN A 46 -3.32 -2.39 -14.49
C GLN A 46 -1.92 -2.59 -13.89
N GLU A 47 -0.87 -2.07 -14.53
CA GLU A 47 0.50 -2.16 -13.99
C GLU A 47 0.63 -1.40 -12.65
N LEU A 48 -0.03 -0.24 -12.53
CA LEU A 48 -0.10 0.50 -11.27
C LEU A 48 -0.85 -0.29 -10.18
N ASP A 49 -1.87 -1.06 -10.54
CA ASP A 49 -2.64 -1.90 -9.63
C ASP A 49 -1.81 -3.07 -9.11
N ILE A 50 -1.16 -3.78 -10.02
CA ILE A 50 -0.30 -4.94 -9.71
C ILE A 50 0.86 -4.48 -8.82
N PHE A 51 1.46 -3.34 -9.14
CA PHE A 51 2.51 -2.77 -8.31
C PHE A 51 1.99 -2.40 -6.92
N SER A 52 0.81 -1.79 -6.84
CA SER A 52 0.19 -1.44 -5.55
C SER A 52 -0.06 -2.68 -4.70
N ASP A 53 -0.60 -3.75 -5.29
CA ASP A 53 -0.83 -5.02 -4.61
C ASP A 53 0.48 -5.61 -4.07
N LEU A 54 1.55 -5.60 -4.87
CA LEU A 54 2.87 -6.09 -4.46
C LEU A 54 3.45 -5.29 -3.27
N VAL A 55 3.30 -3.96 -3.29
CA VAL A 55 3.77 -3.10 -2.20
C VAL A 55 2.97 -3.39 -0.93
N TRP A 56 1.65 -3.55 -1.03
CA TRP A 56 0.81 -3.91 0.11
C TRP A 56 1.16 -5.27 0.69
N GLU A 57 1.32 -6.31 -0.13
CA GLU A 57 1.70 -7.63 0.36
C GLU A 57 3.05 -7.60 1.09
N ARG A 58 4.05 -6.92 0.51
CA ARG A 58 5.37 -6.77 1.14
C ARG A 58 5.30 -5.96 2.44
N SER A 59 4.43 -4.96 2.51
CA SER A 59 4.25 -4.14 3.70
C SER A 59 3.59 -4.96 4.81
N LEU A 60 2.45 -5.60 4.51
CA LEU A 60 1.70 -6.43 5.44
C LEU A 60 2.51 -7.61 5.97
N GLN A 61 3.39 -8.21 5.15
CA GLN A 61 4.30 -9.27 5.59
C GLN A 61 5.32 -8.81 6.65
N LYS A 62 5.65 -7.51 6.68
CA LYS A 62 6.63 -6.95 7.64
C LYS A 62 5.98 -6.32 8.86
N VAL A 63 4.66 -6.07 8.81
CA VAL A 63 3.92 -5.44 9.89
C VAL A 63 3.78 -6.42 11.05
N LYS A 64 4.62 -6.24 12.06
CA LYS A 64 4.46 -6.88 13.38
C LYS A 64 3.52 -6.08 14.28
N PHE A 65 3.56 -4.74 14.16
CA PHE A 65 2.75 -3.83 14.95
C PHE A 65 2.01 -2.87 14.04
N LEU A 66 0.72 -2.66 14.30
CA LEU A 66 -0.11 -1.70 13.60
C LEU A 66 -0.76 -0.78 14.63
N GLU A 67 -0.82 0.52 14.33
CA GLU A 67 -1.55 1.48 15.14
C GLU A 67 -2.67 2.13 14.32
N LYS A 68 -3.81 2.37 14.97
CA LYS A 68 -4.91 3.17 14.44
C LYS A 68 -5.18 4.28 15.43
N ILE A 69 -4.89 5.51 15.02
CA ILE A 69 -5.10 6.72 15.81
C ILE A 69 -6.38 7.40 15.34
N GLU A 70 -7.30 7.61 16.27
CA GLU A 70 -8.54 8.35 16.09
C GLU A 70 -8.57 9.51 17.10
N SER A 71 -9.46 10.48 16.90
CA SER A 71 -9.51 11.71 17.71
C SER A 71 -9.64 11.49 19.22
N GLN A 72 -10.21 10.35 19.65
CA GLN A 72 -10.44 10.03 21.07
C GLN A 72 -9.97 8.63 21.48
N SER A 73 -9.38 7.87 20.54
CA SER A 73 -8.97 6.49 20.79
C SER A 73 -7.69 6.18 20.04
N ILE A 74 -6.81 5.40 20.68
CA ILE A 74 -5.66 4.79 20.04
C ILE A 74 -5.82 3.28 20.15
N PHE A 75 -5.68 2.58 19.03
CA PHE A 75 -5.64 1.13 18.98
C PHE A 75 -4.25 0.70 18.54
N CYS A 76 -3.62 -0.17 19.31
CA CYS A 76 -2.35 -0.81 19.00
C CYS A 76 -2.61 -2.31 18.82
N PHE A 77 -2.14 -2.86 17.71
CA PHE A 77 -2.27 -4.26 17.37
C PHE A 77 -0.86 -4.88 17.28
N GLU A 78 -0.64 -5.98 17.97
CA GLU A 78 0.51 -6.86 17.76
C GLU A 78 0.05 -8.10 17.00
N VAL A 79 0.61 -8.31 15.82
CA VAL A 79 0.31 -9.44 14.95
C VAL A 79 1.32 -10.55 15.25
N GLU A 80 0.84 -11.65 15.81
CA GLU A 80 1.59 -12.88 15.99
C GLU A 80 1.19 -13.92 14.94
N GLN A 81 1.87 -15.08 14.92
CA GLN A 81 1.65 -16.10 13.87
C GLN A 81 0.23 -16.68 13.85
N THR A 82 -0.40 -16.81 15.02
CA THR A 82 -1.70 -17.48 15.17
C THR A 82 -2.78 -16.61 15.83
N GLN A 83 -2.41 -15.41 16.29
CA GLN A 83 -3.31 -14.50 16.99
C GLN A 83 -2.91 -13.05 16.76
N ILE A 84 -3.86 -12.14 16.96
CA ILE A 84 -3.61 -10.70 16.98
C ILE A 84 -4.02 -10.21 18.36
N GLN A 85 -3.07 -9.61 19.09
CA GLN A 85 -3.34 -8.95 20.35
C GLN A 85 -3.67 -7.48 20.08
N MET A 86 -4.71 -6.95 20.73
CA MET A 86 -5.10 -5.55 20.60
C MET A 86 -5.13 -4.90 21.98
N LEU A 87 -4.43 -3.76 22.10
CA LEU A 87 -4.54 -2.84 23.23
C LEU A 87 -5.18 -1.54 22.73
N SER A 88 -6.19 -1.03 23.45
CA SER A 88 -6.82 0.23 23.10
C SER A 88 -6.87 1.17 24.29
N VAL A 89 -6.52 2.44 24.06
CA VAL A 89 -6.70 3.54 25.02
C VAL A 89 -7.79 4.46 24.49
N ARG A 90 -8.83 4.69 25.30
CA ARG A 90 -9.93 5.61 24.96
C ARG A 90 -9.99 6.72 25.99
N VAL A 91 -10.08 7.97 25.51
CA VAL A 91 -10.37 9.12 26.36
C VAL A 91 -11.87 9.21 26.54
N ILE A 92 -12.34 8.98 27.76
CA ILE A 92 -13.74 9.25 28.15
C ILE A 92 -13.75 10.62 28.82
N ASN A 93 -14.41 11.60 28.20
CA ASN A 93 -14.62 12.90 28.84
C ASN A 93 -15.92 12.81 29.68
N PRO A 94 -15.85 12.82 31.02
CA PRO A 94 -17.02 12.62 31.88
C PRO A 94 -17.93 13.84 31.99
N ARG A 95 -17.73 14.89 31.18
CA ARG A 95 -18.57 16.10 31.17
C ARG A 95 -18.97 16.45 29.74
N GLY A 96 -20.14 15.94 29.35
CA GLY A 96 -20.99 16.48 28.28
C GLY A 96 -22.29 16.97 28.91
#